data_AF-A0A7J7ER17-F1
#
_entry.id   AF-A0A7J7ER17-F1
#
_cell.length_a   1.000
_cell.length_b   1.000
_cell.length_c   1.000
_cell.angle_alpha   90.00
_cell.angle_beta   90.00
_cell.angle_gamma   90.00
#
_symmetry.space_group_name_H-M   'P 1'
#
loop_
_entity.id
_entity.type
_entity.pdbx_description
1 polymer ?
#
loop_
_entity_poly.entity_id
_entity_poly.type
_entity_poly.pdbx_seq_one_letter_code
_entity_poly.pdbx_strand_id
1 'polypeptide(L)'
;MMTTDYLSVKIWDLNMEIRPVETYQVHEYLRSKLGSLHENDCIFDKFEGCWNGSDSVVMTGSYNNFFRMFGRNAKLRQGKVEIILTDSNSHIGS
;
A
#
# COMPACT_ATOMS: atom_id res chain seq x y z
N MET A 1 -7.75 1.91 13.49
CA MET A 1 -6.33 1.55 13.26
C MET A 1 -6.15 0.94 11.88
N MET A 2 -4.99 1.12 11.23
CA MET A 2 -4.63 0.44 9.98
C MET A 2 -3.49 -0.55 10.20
N THR A 3 -3.59 -1.72 9.60
CA THR A 3 -2.48 -2.68 9.52
C THR A 3 -2.29 -3.11 8.08
N THR A 4 -1.04 -3.27 7.67
CA THR A 4 -0.68 -3.80 6.36
C THR A 4 0.01 -5.15 6.53
N ASP A 5 -0.37 -6.11 5.72
CA ASP A 5 0.38 -7.35 5.51
C ASP A 5 0.77 -7.47 4.03
N TYR A 6 1.50 -8.53 3.70
CA TYR A 6 2.00 -8.74 2.34
C TYR A 6 0.89 -8.73 1.28
N LEU A 7 -0.30 -9.27 1.55
CA LEU A 7 -1.35 -9.37 0.53
C LEU A 7 -2.38 -8.25 0.63
N SER A 8 -2.52 -7.62 1.78
CA SER A 8 -3.70 -6.84 2.10
C SER A 8 -3.44 -5.67 3.06
N VAL A 9 -4.28 -4.65 2.93
CA VAL A 9 -4.47 -3.63 3.95
C VAL A 9 -5.76 -3.91 4.70
N LYS A 10 -5.70 -3.88 6.03
CA LYS A 10 -6.84 -4.12 6.91
C LYS A 10 -7.09 -2.89 7.78
N ILE A 11 -8.37 -2.52 7.87
CA ILE A 11 -8.83 -1.43 8.71
C ILE A 11 -9.56 -2.03 9.91
N TRP A 12 -9.20 -1.55 11.09
CA TRP A 12 -9.72 -2.00 12.37
C TRP A 12 -10.45 -0.88 13.08
N ASP A 13 -11.60 -1.20 13.63
CA ASP A 13 -12.26 -0.39 14.63
C ASP A 13 -11.75 -0.81 16.01
N LEU A 14 -11.32 0.15 16.82
CA LEU A 14 -10.79 -0.11 18.17
C LEU A 14 -11.89 -0.64 19.11
N ASN A 15 -13.16 -0.37 18.82
CA ASN A 15 -14.28 -0.92 19.58
C ASN A 15 -14.68 -2.33 19.09
N MET A 16 -14.17 -2.79 17.94
CA MET A 16 -14.45 -4.11 17.36
C MET A 16 -13.14 -4.75 16.86
N GLU A 17 -12.36 -5.30 17.79
CA GLU A 17 -11.05 -5.87 17.50
C GLU A 17 -11.09 -7.33 16.98
N ILE A 18 -12.25 -7.99 17.03
CA ILE A 18 -12.38 -9.41 16.66
C ILE A 18 -12.11 -9.65 15.16
N ARG A 19 -12.42 -8.67 14.32
CA ARG A 19 -12.21 -8.75 12.87
C ARG A 19 -12.01 -7.37 12.26
N PRO A 20 -11.26 -7.25 11.15
CA PRO A 20 -11.17 -5.99 10.44
C PRO A 20 -12.54 -5.59 9.87
N VAL A 21 -12.81 -4.29 9.88
CA VAL A 21 -14.01 -3.68 9.30
C VAL A 21 -13.91 -3.64 7.79
N GLU A 22 -12.71 -3.37 7.26
CA GLU A 22 -12.44 -3.34 5.82
C GLU A 22 -11.16 -4.12 5.52
N THR A 23 -11.12 -4.78 4.36
CA THR A 23 -9.93 -5.50 3.89
C THR A 23 -9.75 -5.28 2.39
N TYR A 24 -8.61 -4.74 2.00
CA TYR A 24 -8.28 -4.40 0.63
C TYR A 24 -7.15 -5.30 0.11
N GLN A 25 -7.37 -5.99 -1.01
CA GLN A 25 -6.35 -6.85 -1.61
C GLN A 25 -5.36 -6.01 -2.43
N VAL A 26 -4.11 -5.94 -1.96
CA VAL A 26 -3.02 -5.17 -2.59
C VAL A 26 -2.28 -6.02 -3.61
N HIS A 27 -1.97 -7.27 -3.28
CA HIS A 27 -1.08 -8.09 -4.10
C HIS A 27 -1.76 -9.36 -4.62
N GLU A 28 -3.04 -9.28 -4.97
CA GLU A 28 -3.79 -10.44 -5.49
C GLU A 28 -3.14 -11.07 -6.73
N TYR A 29 -2.53 -10.25 -7.59
CA TYR A 29 -1.79 -10.69 -8.78
C TYR A 29 -0.50 -11.48 -8.46
N LEU A 30 -0.03 -11.43 -7.20
CA LEU A 30 1.15 -12.15 -6.72
C LEU A 30 0.81 -13.47 -6.04
N ARG A 31 -0.48 -13.79 -5.81
CA ARG A 31 -0.90 -15.07 -5.22
C ARG A 31 -0.35 -16.28 -5.97
N SER A 32 -0.29 -16.21 -7.30
CA SER A 32 0.26 -17.29 -8.13
C SER A 32 1.79 -17.44 -8.02
N LYS A 33 2.48 -16.44 -7.47
CA LYS A 33 3.95 -16.41 -7.29
C LYS A 33 4.39 -16.68 -5.86
N LEU A 34 3.49 -17.16 -4.99
CA LEU A 34 3.74 -17.31 -3.55
C LEU A 34 4.98 -18.17 -3.22
N GLY A 35 5.21 -19.25 -3.98
CA GLY A 35 6.41 -20.09 -3.81
C GLY A 35 7.70 -19.31 -4.02
N SER A 36 7.81 -18.58 -5.13
CA SER A 36 8.97 -17.73 -5.42
C SER A 36 9.15 -16.62 -4.38
N LEU A 37 8.06 -16.04 -3.89
CA LEU A 37 8.14 -15.00 -2.86
C LEU A 37 8.60 -15.52 -1.51
N HIS A 38 8.22 -16.75 -1.17
CA HIS A 38 8.69 -17.42 0.05
C HIS A 38 10.17 -17.81 -0.06
N GLU A 39 10.61 -18.27 -1.24
CA GLU A 39 12.02 -18.60 -1.50
C GLU A 39 12.95 -17.38 -1.46
N ASN A 40 12.44 -16.20 -1.84
CA ASN A 40 13.21 -14.95 -1.86
C ASN A 40 12.96 -14.06 -0.62
N ASP A 41 12.30 -14.58 0.42
CA ASP A 41 11.91 -13.85 1.64
C ASP A 41 11.04 -12.59 1.43
N CYS A 42 10.62 -12.29 0.20
CA CYS A 42 9.77 -11.15 -0.14
C CYS A 42 8.39 -11.21 0.53
N ILE A 43 7.96 -12.39 1.00
CA ILE A 43 6.71 -12.53 1.76
C ILE A 43 6.74 -11.75 3.10
N PHE A 44 7.92 -11.41 3.60
CA PHE A 44 8.10 -10.65 4.83
C PHE A 44 8.21 -9.14 4.61
N ASP A 45 8.23 -8.70 3.34
CA ASP A 45 8.25 -7.28 3.03
C ASP A 45 7.00 -6.58 3.57
N LYS A 46 7.21 -5.47 4.27
CA LYS A 46 6.13 -4.66 4.83
C LYS A 46 6.00 -3.38 4.03
N PHE A 47 4.88 -3.25 3.32
CA PHE A 47 4.51 -2.00 2.67
C PHE A 47 3.79 -1.10 3.67
N GLU A 48 4.23 0.15 3.77
CA GLU A 48 3.51 1.14 4.56
C GLU A 48 2.20 1.54 3.88
N GLY A 49 1.22 1.88 4.71
CA GLY A 49 -0.02 2.47 4.27
C GLY A 49 -0.19 3.85 4.89
N CYS A 50 -0.89 4.74 4.20
CA CYS A 50 -1.30 6.03 4.76
C CYS A 50 -2.77 6.33 4.45
N TRP A 51 -3.35 7.20 5.28
CA TRP A 51 -4.69 7.76 5.09
C TRP A 51 -4.57 9.14 4.45
N ASN A 52 -5.56 9.52 3.66
CA ASN A 52 -5.74 10.93 3.34
C ASN A 52 -6.31 11.68 4.57
N GLY A 53 -6.20 13.00 4.62
CA GLY A 53 -6.60 13.79 5.80
C GLY A 53 -8.10 13.75 6.17
N SER A 54 -8.95 13.17 5.32
CA SER A 54 -10.37 12.96 5.58
C SER A 54 -10.75 11.50 5.82
N ASP A 55 -9.75 10.62 6.01
CA ASP A 55 -9.89 9.17 6.24
C ASP A 55 -10.72 8.41 5.21
N SER A 56 -10.96 9.01 4.03
CA SER A 56 -11.81 8.48 2.96
C SER A 56 -11.05 7.64 1.94
N VAL A 57 -9.71 7.78 1.91
CA VAL A 57 -8.82 7.12 0.97
C VAL A 57 -7.63 6.53 1.73
N VAL A 58 -7.28 5.31 1.37
CA VAL A 58 -6.10 4.60 1.86
C VAL A 58 -5.14 4.41 0.69
N MET A 59 -3.86 4.71 0.89
CA MET A 59 -2.79 4.45 -0.08
C MET A 59 -1.78 3.48 0.51
N THR A 60 -1.22 2.58 -0.30
CA THR A 60 -0.11 1.71 0.09
C THR A 60 0.84 1.44 -1.07
N GLY A 61 2.12 1.22 -0.75
CA GLY A 61 3.13 0.82 -1.73
C GLY A 61 2.91 -0.60 -2.27
N SER A 62 3.59 -0.91 -3.37
CA SER A 62 3.56 -2.21 -4.03
C SER A 62 4.87 -2.45 -4.79
N TYR A 63 5.09 -3.68 -5.23
CA TYR A 63 6.23 -4.01 -6.10
C TYR A 63 6.16 -3.26 -7.44
N ASN A 64 7.31 -3.19 -8.14
CA ASN A 64 7.47 -2.52 -9.43
C ASN A 64 7.17 -1.02 -9.41
N ASN A 65 7.49 -0.36 -8.30
CA ASN A 65 7.24 1.08 -8.09
C ASN A 65 5.77 1.45 -8.32
N PHE A 66 4.86 0.52 -8.00
CA PHE A 66 3.44 0.80 -7.98
C PHE A 66 2.99 1.20 -6.58
N PHE A 67 1.86 1.88 -6.54
CA PHE A 67 1.10 2.09 -5.32
C PHE A 67 -0.35 1.80 -5.63
N ARG A 68 -1.12 1.50 -4.58
CA ARG A 68 -2.55 1.25 -4.67
C ARG A 68 -3.29 2.23 -3.79
N MET A 69 -4.37 2.78 -4.34
CA MET A 69 -5.29 3.64 -3.62
C MET A 69 -6.66 2.96 -3.56
N PHE A 70 -7.27 2.99 -2.38
CA PHE A 70 -8.59 2.44 -2.12
C PHE A 70 -9.45 3.55 -1.54
N GLY A 71 -10.56 3.86 -2.22
CA GLY A 71 -11.58 4.72 -1.64
C GLY A 71 -12.51 3.88 -0.78
N ARG A 72 -12.74 4.31 0.46
CA ARG A 72 -13.59 3.57 1.40
C ARG A 72 -15.08 3.72 1.09
N ASN A 73 -15.44 4.79 0.38
CA ASN A 73 -16.80 5.09 -0.06
C ASN A 73 -16.97 5.09 -1.59
N ALA A 74 -15.88 4.95 -2.35
CA ALA A 74 -15.89 4.97 -3.81
C ALA A 74 -14.79 4.04 -4.35
N LYS A 75 -15.09 3.23 -5.38
CA LYS A 75 -14.06 2.43 -6.06
C LYS A 75 -13.13 3.37 -6.83
N LEU A 76 -11.98 3.69 -6.24
CA LEU A 76 -10.92 4.44 -6.91
C LEU A 76 -10.11 3.54 -7.85
N ARG A 77 -9.53 4.13 -8.89
CA ARG A 77 -8.70 3.45 -9.90
C ARG A 77 -7.26 3.28 -9.40
N GLN A 78 -6.64 2.15 -9.74
CA GLN A 78 -5.21 1.92 -9.52
C GLN A 78 -4.38 2.80 -10.48
N GLY A 79 -3.26 3.32 -10.00
CA GLY A 79 -2.35 4.18 -10.78
C GLY A 79 -0.91 3.74 -10.66
N LYS A 80 -0.12 3.95 -11.74
CA LYS A 80 1.34 3.92 -11.72
C LYS A 80 1.80 5.38 -11.62
N VAL A 81 2.63 5.70 -10.64
CA VAL A 81 3.29 7.01 -10.51
C VAL A 81 4.76 6.68 -10.40
N GLU A 82 5.49 7.13 -11.40
CA GLU A 82 6.94 7.14 -11.36
C GLU A 82 7.32 8.41 -10.60
N ILE A 83 7.73 8.27 -9.34
CA ILE A 83 8.25 9.41 -8.59
C ILE A 83 9.58 9.77 -9.27
N ILE A 84 9.55 10.77 -10.14
CA ILE A 84 10.78 11.43 -10.59
C ILE A 84 11.27 12.19 -9.37
N LEU A 85 12.27 11.64 -8.68
CA LEU A 85 13.03 12.41 -7.71
C LEU A 85 13.70 13.54 -8.50
N THR A 86 13.06 14.71 -8.57
CA THR A 86 13.76 15.93 -9.00
C THR A 86 14.75 16.24 -7.90
N ASP A 87 16.02 15.93 -8.16
CA ASP A 87 17.12 16.17 -7.24
C ASP A 87 17.10 17.65 -6.81
N SER A 88 16.86 17.91 -5.52
CA SER A 88 16.67 19.26 -4.97
C SER A 88 17.98 20.07 -4.86
N ASN A 89 19.04 19.69 -5.58
CA ASN A 89 20.40 20.22 -5.41
C ASN A 89 20.95 20.96 -6.64
N SER A 90 20.16 21.85 -7.26
CA SER A 90 20.67 22.76 -8.29
C SER A 90 20.91 24.21 -7.82
N HIS A 91 21.18 24.44 -6.53
CA HIS A 91 21.55 25.77 -6.02
C HIS A 91 22.78 25.75 -5.11
N ILE A 92 23.95 25.46 -5.67
CA ILE A 92 25.20 26.11 -5.27
C ILE A 92 25.99 26.36 -6.56
N GLY A 93 25.87 27.57 -7.10
CA GLY A 93 26.47 27.93 -8.38
C GLY A 93 26.34 29.42 -8.66
N SER A 94 27.00 30.24 -7.84
CA SER A 94 27.50 31.58 -8.16
C SER A 94 28.31 32.09 -6.99
#